data_AF-A0A166K1E6-F1
#
_entry.id   AF-A0A166K1E6-F1
#
_cell.length_a   1.000
_cell.length_b   1.000
_cell.length_c   1.000
_cell.angle_alpha   90.00
_cell.angle_beta   90.00
_cell.angle_gamma   90.00
#
_symmetry.space_group_name_H-M   'P 1'
#
loop_
_entity.id
_entity.type
_entity.pdbx_description
1 polymer ?
#
loop_
_entity_poly.entity_id
_entity_poly.type
_entity_poly.pdbx_seq_one_letter_code
_entity_poly.pdbx_strand_id
1 'polypeptide(L)'
;MIKPKTTKKETRQELESLVEAFIKAKGEIQQVDMGESGLVDGKYNTSHIGFSEPRQDRTPLNHVVAAIQQKKRPTPPTSITKTNKNKPKKKVIYDDFGEPLRWVWEDE
;
A
#
# COMPACT_ATOMS: atom_id res chain seq x y z
N MET A 1 13.69 20.02 21.45
CA MET A 1 13.95 19.16 22.63
C MET A 1 12.87 18.10 22.67
N ILE A 2 13.23 16.81 22.61
CA ILE A 2 12.25 15.70 22.65
C ILE A 2 11.83 15.52 24.11
N LYS A 3 10.53 15.60 24.41
CA LYS A 3 10.04 15.33 25.76
C LYS A 3 10.37 13.87 26.11
N PRO A 4 10.96 13.60 27.30
CA PRO A 4 11.28 12.23 27.70
C PRO A 4 10.01 11.38 27.75
N LYS A 5 10.12 10.10 27.37
CA LYS A 5 8.99 9.17 27.44
C LYS A 5 8.62 8.94 28.91
N THR A 6 7.34 9.05 29.22
CA THR A 6 6.84 8.79 30.57
C THR A 6 7.09 7.34 30.97
N THR A 7 7.48 7.11 32.22
CA THR A 7 7.69 5.76 32.76
C THR A 7 6.41 5.18 33.36
N LYS A 8 6.32 3.85 33.48
CA LYS A 8 5.16 3.19 34.12
C LYS A 8 4.92 3.64 35.58
N LYS A 9 5.99 4.08 36.26
CA LYS A 9 5.91 4.60 37.63
C LYS A 9 5.23 5.96 37.65
N GLU A 10 5.66 6.87 36.77
CA GLU A 10 5.06 8.20 36.60
C GLU A 10 3.58 8.10 36.26
N THR A 11 3.21 7.23 35.31
CA THR A 11 1.79 7.04 34.95
C THR A 11 0.94 6.53 36.11
N ARG A 12 1.51 5.70 37.01
CA ARG A 12 0.79 5.21 38.19
C ARG A 12 0.56 6.34 39.20
N GLN A 13 1.58 7.16 39.44
CA GLN A 13 1.48 8.31 40.33
C GLN A 13 0.48 9.35 39.80
N GLU A 14 0.46 9.58 38.49
CA GLU A 14 -0.51 10.45 37.83
C GLU A 14 -1.94 9.95 38.03
N LEU A 15 -2.19 8.66 37.81
CA LEU A 15 -3.51 8.06 38.03
C LEU A 15 -3.97 8.16 39.50
N GLU A 16 -3.08 7.87 40.44
CA GLU A 16 -3.36 8.01 41.88
C GLU A 16 -3.76 9.46 42.22
N SER A 17 -3.01 10.45 41.72
CA SER A 17 -3.32 11.87 41.92
C SER A 17 -4.67 12.27 41.33
N LEU A 18 -5.02 11.79 40.13
CA LEU A 18 -6.31 12.07 39.49
C LEU A 18 -7.48 11.46 40.28
N VAL A 19 -7.31 10.25 40.82
CA VAL A 19 -8.32 9.60 41.66
C VAL A 19 -8.52 10.36 42.96
N GLU A 20 -7.44 10.78 43.63
CA GLU A 20 -7.53 11.61 44.84
C GLU A 20 -8.23 12.94 44.58
N ALA A 21 -7.90 13.61 43.47
CA ALA A 21 -8.54 14.86 43.08
C ALA A 21 -10.05 14.68 42.85
N PHE A 22 -10.45 13.60 42.19
CA PHE A 22 -11.85 13.24 41.97
C PHE A 22 -12.61 13.01 43.29
N ILE A 23 -12.01 12.26 44.22
CA ILE A 23 -12.59 12.02 45.56
C ILE A 23 -12.73 13.34 46.32
N LYS A 24 -11.71 14.20 46.27
CA LYS A 24 -11.72 15.52 46.93
C LYS A 24 -12.79 16.45 46.35
N ALA A 25 -13.06 16.37 45.06
CA ALA A 25 -14.14 17.07 44.38
C ALA A 25 -15.53 16.43 44.62
N LYS A 26 -15.65 15.50 45.57
CA LYS A 26 -16.90 14.78 45.90
C LYS A 26 -17.50 14.02 44.71
N GLY A 27 -16.65 13.61 43.76
CA GLY A 27 -17.08 12.90 42.56
C GLY A 27 -17.73 13.77 41.47
N GLU A 28 -17.56 15.09 41.53
CA GLU A 28 -18.01 15.98 40.46
C GLU A 28 -17.09 15.85 39.23
N ILE A 29 -17.69 15.60 38.06
CA ILE A 29 -16.98 15.51 36.77
C ILE A 29 -17.16 16.84 36.04
N GLN A 30 -16.05 17.48 35.66
CA GLN A 30 -16.09 18.65 34.80
C GLN A 30 -16.47 18.23 33.38
N GLN A 31 -17.61 18.72 32.89
CA GLN A 31 -18.02 18.56 31.51
C GLN A 31 -17.46 19.73 30.70
N VAL A 32 -16.66 19.40 29.68
CA VAL A 32 -16.08 20.36 28.72
C VAL A 32 -16.65 20.07 27.34
N ASP A 33 -16.75 21.12 26.52
CA ASP A 33 -17.31 21.00 25.19
C ASP A 33 -16.37 20.23 24.25
N MET A 34 -16.95 19.59 23.24
CA MET A 34 -16.18 18.83 22.26
C MET A 34 -15.18 19.74 21.55
N GLY A 35 -13.89 19.41 21.65
CA GLY A 35 -12.80 20.15 21.02
C GLY A 35 -12.14 21.20 21.91
N GLU A 36 -12.71 21.52 23.07
CA GLU A 36 -12.17 22.50 24.03
C GLU A 36 -10.81 22.06 24.60
N SER A 37 -10.64 20.76 24.87
CA SER A 37 -9.39 20.17 25.38
C SER A 37 -8.20 20.28 24.41
N GLY A 38 -8.45 20.58 23.14
CA GLY A 38 -7.42 20.80 22.12
C GLY A 38 -6.93 22.25 22.02
N LEU A 39 -7.58 23.18 22.72
CA LEU A 39 -7.18 24.59 22.74
C LEU A 39 -6.09 24.79 23.81
N VAL A 40 -5.08 25.60 23.48
CA VAL A 40 -4.08 26.06 24.44
C VAL A 40 -4.55 27.42 24.92
N ASP A 41 -4.87 27.54 26.21
CA ASP A 41 -5.39 28.78 26.85
C ASP A 41 -6.63 29.36 26.15
N GLY A 42 -7.57 28.51 25.73
CA GLY A 42 -8.83 28.93 25.09
C GLY A 42 -8.66 29.47 23.66
N LYS A 43 -7.50 29.23 23.03
CA LYS A 43 -7.26 29.55 21.61
C LYS A 43 -6.72 28.34 20.88
N TYR A 44 -7.06 28.22 19.60
CA TYR A 44 -6.40 27.26 18.75
C TYR A 44 -4.92 27.57 18.70
N ASN A 45 -4.09 26.53 18.74
CA ASN A 45 -2.67 26.70 18.54
C ASN A 45 -2.43 27.18 17.10
N THR A 46 -2.25 28.49 16.94
CA THR A 46 -1.92 29.16 15.68
C THR A 46 -0.43 29.10 15.37
N SER A 47 0.35 28.27 16.09
CA SER A 47 1.67 27.86 15.63
C SER A 47 1.49 27.08 14.33
N HIS A 48 1.30 27.81 13.25
CA HIS A 48 1.41 27.29 11.91
C HIS A 48 2.83 26.77 11.84
N ILE A 49 2.98 25.45 11.82
CA ILE A 49 4.14 24.81 11.20
C ILE A 49 3.95 25.07 9.69
N GLY A 50 3.96 26.35 9.32
CA GLY A 50 4.26 26.74 7.96
C GLY A 50 5.65 26.22 7.71
N PHE A 51 5.86 25.62 6.55
CA PHE A 51 7.20 25.46 6.01
C PHE A 51 7.86 26.85 6.02
N SER A 52 8.61 27.16 7.09
CA SER A 52 9.36 28.39 7.23
C SER A 52 10.61 28.37 6.34
N GLU A 53 10.90 27.23 5.75
CA GLU A 53 11.96 27.07 4.79
C GLU A 53 11.55 27.69 3.44
N PRO A 54 12.41 28.53 2.84
CA PRO A 54 12.18 29.01 1.49
C PRO A 54 12.08 27.82 0.53
N ARG A 55 11.34 28.01 -0.58
CA ARG A 55 11.20 26.97 -1.60
C ARG A 55 12.59 26.55 -2.07
N GLN A 56 12.95 25.28 -1.81
CA GLN A 56 14.19 24.70 -2.28
C GLN A 56 14.06 24.32 -3.75
N ASP A 57 15.08 24.63 -4.54
CA ASP A 57 15.19 24.16 -5.91
C ASP A 57 15.43 22.66 -5.92
N ARG A 58 14.49 21.90 -6.49
CA ARG A 58 14.57 20.44 -6.61
C ARG A 58 14.99 20.06 -8.01
N THR A 59 15.98 19.20 -8.14
CA THR A 59 16.35 18.59 -9.42
C THR A 59 15.26 17.61 -9.85
N PRO A 60 14.56 17.83 -10.98
CA PRO A 60 13.50 16.94 -11.43
C PRO A 60 14.09 15.61 -11.93
N LEU A 61 13.83 14.51 -11.21
CA LEU A 61 14.26 13.15 -11.58
C LEU A 61 13.20 12.41 -12.42
N ASN A 62 12.52 13.14 -13.31
CA ASN A 62 11.43 12.58 -14.15
C ASN A 62 11.91 11.40 -15.00
N HIS A 63 13.16 11.41 -15.44
CA HIS A 63 13.77 10.32 -16.21
C HIS A 63 13.91 9.02 -15.40
N VAL A 64 14.25 9.12 -14.10
CA VAL A 64 14.34 7.96 -13.20
C VAL A 64 12.96 7.36 -12.98
N VAL A 65 11.95 8.21 -12.76
CA VAL A 65 10.55 7.78 -12.62
C VAL A 65 10.07 7.08 -13.89
N ALA A 66 10.39 7.65 -15.07
CA ALA A 66 10.06 7.03 -16.36
C ALA A 66 10.71 5.65 -16.53
N ALA A 67 11.99 5.51 -16.17
CA ALA A 67 12.70 4.23 -16.23
C ALA A 67 12.10 3.17 -15.28
N ILE A 68 11.72 3.57 -14.06
CA ILE A 68 11.03 2.68 -13.10
C ILE A 68 9.67 2.24 -13.66
N GLN A 69 8.91 3.18 -14.24
CA GLN A 69 7.62 2.87 -14.83
C GLN A 69 7.74 1.91 -16.03
N GLN A 70 8.74 2.09 -16.89
CA GLN A 70 9.01 1.17 -17.99
C GLN A 70 9.32 -0.24 -17.49
N LYS A 71 10.10 -0.39 -16.41
CA LYS A 71 10.39 -1.69 -15.80
C LYS A 71 9.17 -2.38 -15.18
N LYS A 72 8.21 -1.59 -14.66
CA LYS A 72 6.97 -2.11 -14.06
C LYS A 72 5.93 -2.54 -15.09
N ARG A 73 6.03 -2.05 -16.33
CA ARG A 73 5.08 -2.45 -17.37
C ARG A 73 5.33 -3.91 -17.71
N PRO A 74 4.30 -4.78 -17.64
CA PRO A 74 4.45 -6.13 -18.16
C PRO A 74 4.85 -6.02 -19.62
N THR A 75 5.86 -6.79 -20.05
CA THR A 75 6.12 -6.96 -21.47
C THR A 75 4.80 -7.38 -22.12
N PRO A 76 4.30 -6.66 -23.13
CA PRO A 76 3.14 -7.14 -23.86
C PRO A 76 3.48 -8.56 -24.33
N PRO A 77 2.53 -9.51 -24.28
CA PRO A 77 2.78 -10.80 -24.86
C PRO A 77 3.23 -10.51 -26.29
N THR A 78 4.49 -10.83 -26.60
CA THR A 78 4.94 -10.86 -27.98
C THR A 78 3.85 -11.61 -28.69
N SER A 79 3.14 -10.97 -29.62
CA SER A 79 2.30 -11.73 -30.52
C SER A 79 3.32 -12.60 -31.23
N ILE A 80 3.47 -13.82 -30.71
CA ILE A 80 3.96 -14.92 -31.49
C ILE A 80 2.91 -14.91 -32.59
N THR A 81 3.21 -14.21 -33.68
CA THR A 81 2.64 -14.50 -34.97
C THR A 81 2.86 -15.99 -35.05
N LYS A 82 1.81 -16.74 -34.71
CA LYS A 82 1.75 -18.17 -34.90
C LYS A 82 1.85 -18.26 -36.39
N THR A 83 3.07 -18.31 -36.91
CA THR A 83 3.33 -18.89 -38.19
C THR A 83 2.77 -20.27 -37.99
N ASN A 84 1.54 -20.49 -38.45
CA ASN A 84 0.94 -21.80 -38.53
C ASN A 84 1.82 -22.55 -39.52
N LYS A 85 2.97 -23.02 -39.04
CA LYS A 85 3.74 -24.04 -39.71
C LYS A 85 2.85 -25.25 -39.57
N ASN A 86 2.19 -25.59 -40.67
CA ASN A 86 1.44 -26.83 -40.76
C ASN A 86 2.35 -27.94 -40.24
N LYS A 87 1.90 -28.59 -39.18
CA LYS A 87 2.65 -29.70 -38.59
C LYS A 87 2.15 -30.97 -39.27
N PRO A 88 3.03 -31.92 -39.60
CA PRO A 88 2.60 -33.22 -40.11
C PRO A 88 1.53 -33.81 -39.20
N LYS A 89 0.40 -34.22 -39.79
CA LYS A 89 -0.68 -34.89 -39.06
C LYS A 89 -0.54 -36.40 -39.29
N LYS A 90 -0.68 -37.18 -38.21
CA LYS A 90 -0.67 -38.64 -38.28
C LYS A 90 -2.05 -39.12 -38.72
N LYS A 91 -2.15 -39.76 -39.88
CA LYS A 91 -3.41 -40.26 -40.46
C LYS A 91 -3.40 -41.77 -40.52
N VAL A 92 -4.47 -42.41 -40.07
CA VAL A 92 -4.66 -43.86 -40.18
C VAL A 92 -5.19 -44.18 -41.58
N ILE A 93 -4.56 -45.13 -42.25
CA ILE A 93 -5.10 -45.75 -43.46
C ILE A 93 -5.90 -46.98 -43.03
N TYR A 94 -7.14 -47.04 -43.49
CA TYR A 94 -8.05 -48.15 -43.25
C TYR A 94 -8.19 -49.00 -44.52
N ASP A 95 -8.32 -50.31 -44.36
CA ASP A 95 -8.62 -51.24 -45.47
C ASP A 95 -10.08 -51.13 -45.93
N ASP A 96 -10.45 -51.83 -47.01
CA ASP A 96 -11.82 -51.87 -47.57
C ASP A 96 -12.87 -52.38 -46.56
N PHE A 97 -12.43 -53.03 -45.47
CA PHE A 97 -13.25 -53.46 -44.34
C PHE A 97 -13.16 -52.56 -43.10
N GLY A 98 -12.45 -51.43 -43.16
CA GLY A 98 -12.38 -50.43 -42.08
C GLY A 98 -11.38 -50.75 -40.96
N GLU A 99 -10.56 -51.79 -41.11
CA GLU A 99 -9.50 -52.12 -40.15
C GLU A 99 -8.27 -51.21 -40.35
N PRO A 100 -7.64 -50.72 -39.27
CA PRO A 100 -6.50 -49.81 -39.37
C PRO A 100 -5.24 -50.56 -39.82
N LEU A 101 -4.79 -50.34 -41.05
CA LEU A 101 -3.61 -50.98 -41.61
C LEU A 101 -2.32 -50.33 -41.12
N ARG A 102 -2.19 -49.02 -41.31
CA ARG A 102 -0.96 -48.29 -40.97
C ARG A 102 -1.17 -46.80 -40.79
N TRP A 103 -0.18 -46.17 -40.18
CA TRP A 103 -0.16 -44.73 -39.99
C TRP A 103 0.80 -44.08 -40.98
N VAL A 104 0.36 -42.99 -41.60
CA VAL A 104 1.18 -42.16 -42.49
C VAL A 104 1.17 -40.73 -41.97
N TRP A 105 2.33 -40.07 -42.05
CA TRP A 105 2.45 -38.64 -41.76
C TRP A 105 2.20 -37.86 -43.05
N GLU A 106 1.21 -36.97 -43.04
CA GLU A 106 0.86 -36.11 -44.17
C GLU A 106 1.26 -34.67 -43.81
N ASP A 107 2.18 -34.11 -44.60
CA ASP A 107 2.62 -32.72 -44.54
C ASP A 107 1.68 -31.88 -45.42
N GLU A 108 0.61 -31.35 -44.83
CA GLU A 108 -0.30 -30.40 -45.50
C GLU A 108 0.29 -28.98 -45.50
#